data_AF-A0A7H4LYE9-F1
#
_entry.id   AF-A0A7H4LYE9-F1
#
_cell.length_a   1.000
_cell.length_b   1.000
_cell.length_c   1.000
_cell.angle_alpha   90.00
_cell.angle_beta   90.00
_cell.angle_gamma   90.00
#
_symmetry.space_group_name_H-M   'P 1'
#
loop_
_entity.id
_entity.type
_entity.pdbx_description
1 polymer ?
#
loop_
_entity_poly.entity_id
_entity_poly.type
_entity_poly.pdbx_seq_one_letter_code
_entity_poly.pdbx_strand_id
1 'polypeptide(L)'
;MRKSTMYGGPDSGTKYVIADNPAWWQAFLKEHVSILAMNEEEAEALTGLSDPLLASDKALEWVDLVLCTAGPAGLYMASFTEDEAKRKTQHPLLPGAIAEFNQYDSAARCAIRIAKIRCVFYSHIAPYMGGPEKIMNTNGAGDGALAALLHDITANNYHRNQRAELQQAQMQVADLFLAGAGV
;
A
#
# COMPACT_ATOMS: atom_id res chain seq x y z
N MET A 1 -19.33 -19.03 37.44
CA MET A 1 -18.47 -19.01 36.23
C MET A 1 -18.37 -17.57 35.75
N ARG A 2 -17.21 -16.94 35.94
CA ARG A 2 -16.96 -15.54 35.56
C ARG A 2 -16.67 -15.47 34.06
N LYS A 3 -17.37 -14.57 33.36
CA LYS A 3 -17.14 -14.24 31.94
C LYS A 3 -15.71 -13.73 31.77
N SER A 4 -14.98 -14.32 30.83
CA SER A 4 -13.67 -13.87 30.38
C SER A 4 -13.82 -12.68 29.43
N THR A 5 -13.75 -11.47 29.98
CA THR A 5 -13.44 -10.23 29.24
C THR A 5 -11.94 -10.24 28.91
N MET A 6 -11.57 -10.51 27.66
CA MET A 6 -10.19 -10.41 27.14
C MET A 6 -10.21 -10.17 25.61
N TYR A 7 -10.92 -9.14 25.14
CA TYR A 7 -10.67 -8.56 23.81
C TYR A 7 -10.90 -7.05 23.91
N GLY A 8 -9.82 -6.29 23.82
CA GLY A 8 -9.78 -4.86 24.07
C GLY A 8 -8.36 -4.47 24.47
N GLY A 9 -7.43 -4.57 23.51
CA GLY A 9 -6.18 -3.83 23.62
C GLY A 9 -6.49 -2.32 23.67
N PRO A 10 -5.56 -1.47 24.13
CA PRO A 10 -5.84 -0.05 24.30
C PRO A 10 -6.20 0.56 22.94
N ASP A 11 -7.42 1.07 22.81
CA ASP A 11 -7.88 1.83 21.64
C ASP A 11 -6.80 2.85 21.26
N SER A 12 -6.33 2.82 20.02
CA SER A 12 -5.32 3.79 19.56
C SER A 12 -5.89 5.21 19.71
N GLY A 13 -5.21 6.07 20.49
CA GLY A 13 -5.66 7.44 20.74
C GLY A 13 -5.87 8.25 19.45
N THR A 14 -5.18 7.87 18.37
CA THR A 14 -5.29 8.46 17.03
C THR A 14 -6.70 8.37 16.45
N LYS A 15 -7.44 7.28 16.72
CA LYS A 15 -8.82 7.11 16.25
C LYS A 15 -9.72 8.27 16.68
N TYR A 16 -9.61 8.69 17.94
CA TYR A 16 -10.41 9.78 18.49
C TYR A 16 -10.06 11.12 17.84
N VAL A 17 -8.77 11.35 17.56
CA VAL A 17 -8.29 12.54 16.84
C VAL A 17 -8.83 12.60 15.41
N ILE A 18 -8.95 11.46 14.74
CA ILE A 18 -9.53 11.38 13.40
C ILE A 18 -11.04 11.60 13.47
N ALA A 19 -11.72 10.91 14.39
CA ALA A 19 -13.17 10.96 14.55
C ALA A 19 -13.71 12.35 14.91
N ASP A 20 -12.92 13.18 15.60
CA ASP A 20 -13.28 14.55 15.92
C ASP A 20 -13.47 15.43 14.68
N ASN A 21 -12.69 15.20 13.61
CA ASN A 21 -12.85 15.93 12.35
C ASN A 21 -12.38 15.15 11.11
N PRO A 22 -13.15 14.14 10.66
CA PRO A 22 -12.75 13.30 9.52
C PRO A 22 -12.61 14.11 8.22
N ALA A 23 -13.46 15.12 8.02
CA ALA A 23 -13.45 15.94 6.81
C ALA A 23 -12.15 16.75 6.64
N TRP A 24 -11.61 17.28 7.75
CA TRP A 24 -10.32 17.95 7.72
C TRP A 24 -9.19 17.00 7.35
N TRP A 25 -9.16 15.78 7.92
CA TRP A 25 -8.18 14.76 7.58
C TRP A 25 -8.27 14.33 6.11
N GLN A 26 -9.49 14.10 5.60
CA GLN A 26 -9.69 13.78 4.18
C GLN A 26 -9.14 14.87 3.26
N ALA A 27 -9.38 16.16 3.59
CA ALA A 27 -8.84 17.28 2.84
C ALA A 27 -7.31 17.34 2.91
N PHE A 28 -6.75 17.18 4.11
CA PHE A 28 -5.30 17.15 4.34
C PHE A 28 -4.61 16.03 3.56
N LEU A 29 -5.18 14.82 3.59
CA LEU A 29 -4.68 13.66 2.86
C LEU A 29 -4.65 13.95 1.36
N LYS A 30 -5.77 14.46 0.83
CA LYS A 30 -5.90 14.79 -0.59
C LYS A 30 -4.88 15.81 -1.08
N GLU A 31 -4.52 16.77 -0.23
CA GLU A 31 -3.61 17.84 -0.62
C GLU A 31 -2.14 17.45 -0.47
N HIS A 32 -1.79 16.68 0.57
CA HIS A 32 -0.40 16.54 1.00
C HIS A 32 0.13 15.10 1.06
N VAL A 33 -0.73 14.09 0.99
CA VAL A 33 -0.34 12.71 1.29
C VAL A 33 -0.52 11.82 0.06
N SER A 34 0.55 11.11 -0.31
CA SER A 34 0.52 10.08 -1.35
C SER A 34 0.34 8.67 -0.81
N ILE A 35 0.83 8.40 0.40
CA ILE A 35 0.79 7.07 1.02
C ILE A 35 0.12 7.17 2.38
N LEU A 36 -0.98 6.44 2.55
CA LEU A 36 -1.69 6.33 3.83
C LEU A 36 -1.42 4.96 4.46
N ALA A 37 -1.01 4.95 5.73
CA ALA A 37 -0.95 3.77 6.56
C ALA A 37 -1.92 3.94 7.73
N MET A 38 -2.75 2.94 7.98
CA MET A 38 -3.77 2.96 9.04
C MET A 38 -4.11 1.54 9.49
N ASN A 39 -4.72 1.42 10.67
CA ASN A 39 -5.43 0.19 11.06
C ASN A 39 -6.92 0.23 10.72
N GLU A 40 -7.63 -0.88 10.93
CA GLU A 40 -9.04 -1.02 10.58
C GLU A 40 -9.96 -0.04 11.33
N GLU A 41 -9.61 0.34 12.56
CA GLU A 41 -10.40 1.27 13.36
C GLU A 41 -10.19 2.73 12.96
N GLU A 42 -8.95 3.09 12.64
CA GLU A 42 -8.60 4.38 12.06
C GLU A 42 -9.22 4.54 10.68
N ALA A 43 -9.25 3.46 9.89
CA ALA A 43 -9.91 3.41 8.59
C ALA A 43 -11.42 3.64 8.71
N GLU A 44 -12.08 2.97 9.66
CA GLU A 44 -13.50 3.18 9.93
C GLU A 44 -13.77 4.62 10.39
N ALA A 45 -12.96 5.17 11.29
CA ALA A 45 -13.10 6.55 11.76
C ALA A 45 -12.93 7.58 10.62
N LEU A 46 -11.99 7.33 9.70
CA LEU A 46 -11.72 8.23 8.57
C LEU A 46 -12.80 8.15 7.48
N THR A 47 -13.32 6.95 7.21
CA THR A 47 -14.14 6.69 6.01
C THR A 47 -15.61 6.44 6.30
N GLY A 48 -15.94 6.05 7.54
CA GLY A 48 -17.24 5.53 7.95
C GLY A 48 -17.53 4.09 7.51
N LEU A 49 -16.54 3.36 6.99
CA LEU A 49 -16.68 2.01 6.47
C LEU A 49 -15.94 1.01 7.37
N SER A 50 -16.66 0.03 7.91
CA SER A 50 -16.09 -0.98 8.80
C SER A 50 -15.35 -2.12 8.07
N ASP A 51 -15.61 -2.29 6.77
CA ASP A 51 -14.87 -3.26 5.94
C ASP A 51 -13.54 -2.63 5.52
N PRO A 52 -12.37 -3.18 5.91
CA PRO A 52 -11.06 -2.62 5.59
C PRO A 52 -10.79 -2.51 4.08
N LEU A 53 -11.35 -3.41 3.27
CA LEU A 53 -11.20 -3.36 1.82
C LEU A 53 -11.95 -2.16 1.23
N LEU A 54 -13.19 -1.94 1.67
CA LEU A 54 -13.99 -0.78 1.22
C LEU A 54 -13.45 0.54 1.76
N ALA A 55 -12.97 0.55 3.01
CA ALA A 55 -12.33 1.73 3.59
C ALA A 55 -11.04 2.08 2.83
N SER A 56 -10.25 1.07 2.44
CA SER A 56 -9.05 1.27 1.63
C SER A 56 -9.37 1.78 0.22
N ASP A 57 -10.40 1.23 -0.43
CA ASP A 57 -10.88 1.71 -1.73
C ASP A 57 -11.31 3.19 -1.65
N LYS A 58 -12.15 3.54 -0.67
CA LYS A 58 -12.58 4.93 -0.47
C LYS A 58 -11.41 5.88 -0.18
N ALA A 59 -10.40 5.43 0.56
CA ALA A 59 -9.23 6.25 0.84
C ALA A 59 -8.39 6.58 -0.42
N LEU A 60 -8.49 5.78 -1.49
CA LEU A 60 -7.87 6.09 -2.78
C LEU A 60 -8.47 7.31 -3.49
N GLU A 61 -9.61 7.84 -3.03
CA GLU A 61 -10.09 9.15 -3.47
C GLU A 61 -9.17 10.30 -3.05
N TRP A 62 -8.34 10.07 -2.01
CA TRP A 62 -7.48 11.09 -1.41
C TRP A 62 -6.00 10.80 -1.63
N VAL A 63 -5.57 9.53 -1.59
CA VAL A 63 -4.15 9.16 -1.68
C VAL A 63 -3.86 8.22 -2.86
N ASP A 64 -2.58 8.01 -3.17
CA ASP A 64 -2.16 7.16 -4.29
C ASP A 64 -2.02 5.67 -3.88
N LEU A 65 -1.67 5.41 -2.62
CA LEU A 65 -1.49 4.07 -2.06
C LEU A 65 -1.96 4.03 -0.61
N VAL A 66 -2.67 2.96 -0.27
CA VAL A 66 -3.19 2.67 1.07
C VAL A 66 -2.62 1.35 1.57
N LEU A 67 -2.20 1.35 2.83
CA LEU A 67 -1.77 0.21 3.61
C LEU A 67 -2.68 0.13 4.85
N CYS A 68 -3.59 -0.84 4.88
CA CYS A 68 -4.53 -1.02 5.99
C CYS A 68 -4.23 -2.31 6.73
N THR A 69 -3.72 -2.22 7.96
CA THR A 69 -3.64 -3.39 8.86
C THR A 69 -5.03 -3.73 9.37
N ALA A 70 -5.34 -5.01 9.50
CA ALA A 70 -6.63 -5.53 9.94
C ALA A 70 -6.45 -6.66 10.95
N GLY A 71 -5.59 -6.45 11.96
CA GLY A 71 -5.30 -7.39 13.03
C GLY A 71 -5.21 -8.87 12.58
N PRO A 72 -6.08 -9.78 13.09
CA PRO A 72 -6.10 -11.20 12.70
C PRO A 72 -6.46 -11.47 11.23
N ALA A 73 -7.14 -10.55 10.55
CA ALA A 73 -7.41 -10.66 9.13
C ALA A 73 -6.14 -10.40 8.28
N GLY A 74 -5.12 -9.77 8.85
CA GLY A 74 -3.83 -9.52 8.22
C GLY A 74 -3.70 -8.09 7.71
N LEU A 75 -3.41 -7.92 6.43
CA LEU A 75 -3.10 -6.63 5.82
C LEU A 75 -3.75 -6.52 4.44
N TYR A 76 -4.34 -5.36 4.17
CA TYR A 76 -4.83 -4.96 2.87
C TYR A 76 -3.96 -3.87 2.28
N MET A 77 -3.74 -3.94 0.97
CA MET A 77 -3.14 -2.88 0.19
C MET A 77 -4.06 -2.51 -0.97
N ALA A 78 -4.19 -1.22 -1.23
CA ALA A 78 -4.93 -0.70 -2.38
C ALA A 78 -4.08 0.40 -3.04
N SER A 79 -4.01 0.42 -4.35
CA SER A 79 -3.25 1.43 -5.09
C SER A 79 -3.65 1.41 -6.56
N PHE A 80 -3.23 2.45 -7.28
CA PHE A 80 -3.43 2.52 -8.72
C PHE A 80 -2.31 1.81 -9.50
N THR A 81 -2.67 1.30 -10.66
CA THR A 81 -1.72 0.89 -11.70
C THR A 81 -2.24 1.27 -13.09
N GLU A 82 -1.34 1.31 -14.06
CA GLU A 82 -1.67 1.63 -15.45
C GLU A 82 -2.33 0.41 -16.12
N ASP A 83 -3.30 0.67 -16.99
CA ASP A 83 -4.06 -0.40 -17.66
C ASP A 83 -3.14 -1.32 -18.49
N GLU A 84 -2.15 -0.74 -19.17
CA GLU A 84 -1.14 -1.47 -19.96
C GLU A 84 -0.16 -2.28 -19.11
N ALA A 85 0.04 -1.89 -17.84
CA ALA A 85 0.95 -2.54 -16.91
C ALA A 85 0.27 -3.57 -15.98
N LYS A 86 -1.04 -3.80 -16.16
CA LYS A 86 -1.80 -4.80 -15.41
C LYS A 86 -1.19 -6.18 -15.58
N ARG A 87 -0.94 -6.85 -14.45
CA ARG A 87 -0.55 -8.26 -14.42
C ARG A 87 -1.54 -9.02 -13.57
N LYS A 88 -2.15 -10.06 -14.17
CA LYS A 88 -3.09 -10.93 -13.45
C LYS A 88 -2.37 -11.72 -12.37
N THR A 89 -3.03 -11.92 -11.24
CA THR A 89 -2.55 -12.80 -10.18
C THR A 89 -2.45 -14.25 -10.66
N GLN A 90 -1.49 -14.98 -10.11
CA GLN A 90 -1.41 -16.44 -10.22
C GLN A 90 -2.05 -17.13 -9.00
N HIS A 91 -2.44 -16.36 -7.98
CA HIS A 91 -3.11 -16.85 -6.79
C HIS A 91 -4.62 -17.04 -7.05
N PRO A 92 -5.30 -17.86 -6.24
CA PRO A 92 -6.75 -17.96 -6.28
C PRO A 92 -7.42 -16.59 -6.13
N LEU A 93 -8.49 -16.34 -6.88
CA LEU A 93 -9.27 -15.12 -6.77
C LEU A 93 -10.02 -15.12 -5.43
N LEU A 94 -9.89 -14.02 -4.69
CA LEU A 94 -10.44 -13.89 -3.36
C LEU A 94 -11.84 -13.25 -3.41
N PRO A 95 -12.81 -13.78 -2.64
CA PRO A 95 -14.09 -13.12 -2.46
C PRO A 95 -13.97 -11.95 -1.49
N GLY A 96 -14.85 -10.97 -1.61
CA GLY A 96 -14.91 -9.81 -0.71
C GLY A 96 -16.05 -8.88 -1.10
N ALA A 97 -16.15 -7.73 -0.43
CA ALA A 97 -17.09 -6.69 -0.81
C ALA A 97 -16.86 -6.17 -2.25
N ILE A 98 -15.60 -6.23 -2.70
CA ILE A 98 -15.21 -6.11 -4.10
C ILE A 98 -14.92 -7.51 -4.62
N ALA A 99 -15.67 -7.97 -5.62
CA ALA A 99 -15.49 -9.30 -6.19
C ALA A 99 -14.11 -9.43 -6.85
N GLU A 100 -13.43 -10.55 -6.58
CA GLU A 100 -12.13 -10.90 -7.19
C GLU A 100 -11.09 -9.76 -7.05
N PHE A 101 -11.07 -9.06 -5.92
CA PHE A 101 -10.30 -7.83 -5.74
C PHE A 101 -8.80 -7.99 -6.02
N ASN A 102 -8.24 -9.18 -5.78
CA ASN A 102 -6.82 -9.49 -6.01
C ASN A 102 -6.49 -9.84 -7.47
N GLN A 103 -7.43 -9.71 -8.41
CA GLN A 103 -7.25 -10.08 -9.82
C GLN A 103 -5.97 -9.53 -10.43
N TYR A 104 -5.51 -8.35 -10.00
CA TYR A 104 -4.33 -7.66 -10.51
C TYR A 104 -3.22 -7.44 -9.46
N ASP A 105 -3.16 -8.25 -8.40
CA ASP A 105 -2.21 -8.07 -7.27
C ASP A 105 -0.72 -8.08 -7.68
N SER A 106 -0.41 -8.63 -8.85
CA SER A 106 0.93 -8.82 -9.37
C SER A 106 1.39 -7.64 -10.23
N ALA A 107 0.53 -6.63 -10.43
CA ALA A 107 0.86 -5.42 -11.16
C ALA A 107 1.97 -4.63 -10.44
N ALA A 108 2.82 -3.98 -11.23
CA ALA A 108 3.78 -3.04 -10.64
C ALA A 108 2.99 -1.86 -10.04
N ARG A 109 3.35 -1.48 -8.80
CA ARG A 109 2.72 -0.33 -8.14
C ARG A 109 3.11 0.92 -8.89
N CYS A 110 2.13 1.68 -9.36
CA CYS A 110 2.42 2.94 -10.01
C CYS A 110 2.32 4.05 -8.97
N ALA A 111 3.39 4.82 -8.83
CA ALA A 111 3.30 6.06 -8.09
C ALA A 111 2.65 7.09 -9.02
N ILE A 112 1.61 7.76 -8.50
CA ILE A 112 1.18 9.12 -8.85
C ILE A 112 -0.07 9.25 -9.73
N ARG A 113 -1.06 9.96 -9.16
CA ARG A 113 -1.88 11.11 -9.61
C ARG A 113 -1.84 11.66 -11.06
N ILE A 114 -1.04 11.14 -12.00
CA ILE A 114 -0.84 11.70 -13.35
C ILE A 114 -1.31 10.75 -14.49
N ALA A 115 -1.52 9.45 -14.24
CA ALA A 115 -1.96 8.54 -15.31
C ALA A 115 -3.42 8.83 -15.74
N LYS A 116 -3.63 9.00 -17.05
CA LYS A 116 -4.94 9.31 -17.69
C LYS A 116 -5.92 8.13 -17.70
N ILE A 117 -5.43 6.90 -17.55
CA ILE A 117 -6.23 5.67 -17.49
C ILE A 117 -5.69 4.86 -16.32
N ARG A 118 -6.54 4.67 -15.31
CA ARG A 118 -6.16 4.00 -14.07
C ARG A 118 -7.05 2.79 -13.86
N CYS A 119 -6.44 1.74 -13.34
CA CYS A 119 -7.16 0.68 -12.68
C CYS A 119 -6.69 0.61 -11.24
N VAL A 120 -7.60 0.20 -10.36
CA VAL A 120 -7.26 -0.10 -8.99
C VAL A 120 -6.83 -1.55 -8.92
N PHE A 121 -5.75 -1.82 -8.20
CA PHE A 121 -5.44 -3.16 -7.75
C PHE A 121 -5.55 -3.20 -6.23
N TYR A 122 -5.95 -4.37 -5.75
CA TYR A 122 -6.01 -4.66 -4.33
C TYR A 122 -5.15 -5.89 -4.06
N SER A 123 -4.59 -5.96 -2.86
CA SER A 123 -3.88 -7.14 -2.38
C SER A 123 -4.26 -7.37 -0.94
N HIS A 124 -4.31 -8.64 -0.56
CA HIS A 124 -4.54 -9.08 0.80
C HIS A 124 -3.49 -10.11 1.15
N ILE A 125 -2.92 -10.00 2.34
CA ILE A 125 -2.04 -11.02 2.90
C ILE A 125 -2.52 -11.36 4.31
N ALA A 126 -2.80 -12.64 4.52
CA ALA A 126 -3.11 -13.18 5.84
C ALA A 126 -1.86 -13.12 6.75
N PRO A 127 -2.04 -13.13 8.08
CA PRO A 127 -0.91 -13.14 9.01
C PRO A 127 0.08 -14.28 8.73
N TYR A 128 1.37 -13.99 8.89
CA TYR A 128 2.44 -14.96 8.66
C TYR A 128 2.22 -16.23 9.50
N MET A 129 2.28 -17.39 8.85
CA MET A 129 2.03 -18.71 9.46
C MET A 129 0.68 -18.83 10.20
N GLY A 130 -0.35 -18.09 9.78
CA GLY A 130 -1.66 -18.08 10.45
C GLY A 130 -1.70 -17.19 11.69
N GLY A 131 -0.63 -16.43 11.95
CA GLY A 131 -0.51 -15.53 13.08
C GLY A 131 0.14 -16.20 14.30
N PRO A 132 0.56 -15.40 15.30
CA PRO A 132 1.20 -15.93 16.50
C PRO A 132 0.17 -16.64 17.39
N GLU A 133 0.59 -17.75 18.01
CA GLU A 133 -0.23 -18.47 19.01
C GLU A 133 -0.60 -17.57 20.21
N LYS A 134 0.28 -16.62 20.54
CA LYS A 134 0.05 -15.59 21.55
C LYS A 134 0.44 -14.22 21.02
N ILE A 135 -0.51 -13.28 21.05
CA ILE A 135 -0.26 -11.88 20.75
C ILE A 135 0.58 -11.28 21.88
N MET A 136 1.85 -10.99 21.59
CA MET A 136 2.76 -10.37 22.54
C MET A 136 2.61 -8.84 22.54
N ASN A 137 2.52 -8.24 21.35
CA ASN A 137 2.30 -6.82 21.16
C ASN A 137 1.74 -6.55 19.75
N THR A 138 0.72 -5.71 19.64
CA THR A 138 0.17 -5.21 18.37
C THR A 138 0.65 -3.80 18.05
N ASN A 139 1.16 -3.07 19.05
CA ASN A 139 1.66 -1.72 18.86
C ASN A 139 2.92 -1.76 18.00
N GLY A 140 2.95 -0.93 16.95
CA GLY A 140 4.06 -0.85 16.00
C GLY A 140 4.09 -1.96 14.95
N ALA A 141 3.15 -2.91 14.93
CA ALA A 141 3.06 -3.91 13.86
C ALA A 141 2.76 -3.23 12.50
N GLY A 142 1.88 -2.23 12.51
CA GLY A 142 1.60 -1.38 11.33
C GLY A 142 2.81 -0.57 10.88
N ASP A 143 3.57 0.01 11.81
CA ASP A 143 4.80 0.74 11.49
C ASP A 143 5.86 -0.17 10.88
N GLY A 144 5.95 -1.42 11.34
CA GLY A 144 6.80 -2.44 10.74
C GLY A 144 6.40 -2.77 9.29
N ALA A 145 5.10 -2.92 9.02
CA ALA A 145 4.59 -3.11 7.67
C ALA A 145 4.88 -1.89 6.77
N LEU A 146 4.72 -0.68 7.30
CA LEU A 146 5.07 0.57 6.62
C LEU A 146 6.58 0.65 6.32
N ALA A 147 7.44 0.26 7.25
CA ALA A 147 8.89 0.24 7.03
C ALA A 147 9.28 -0.71 5.88
N ALA A 148 8.64 -1.87 5.78
CA ALA A 148 8.86 -2.80 4.67
C ALA A 148 8.42 -2.21 3.32
N LEU A 149 7.30 -1.49 3.31
CA LEU A 149 6.84 -0.77 2.12
C LEU A 149 7.81 0.35 1.71
N LEU A 150 8.27 1.17 2.66
CA LEU A 150 9.25 2.23 2.40
C LEU A 150 10.58 1.68 1.89
N HIS A 151 11.02 0.53 2.39
CA HIS A 151 12.19 -0.17 1.90
C HIS A 151 12.04 -0.54 0.42
N ASP A 152 10.90 -1.11 0.02
CA ASP A 152 10.63 -1.49 -1.38
C ASP A 152 10.59 -0.27 -2.33
N ILE A 153 9.97 0.83 -1.90
CA ILE A 153 9.96 2.10 -2.65
C ILE A 153 11.38 2.64 -2.83
N THR A 154 12.17 2.63 -1.76
CA THR A 154 13.56 3.12 -1.78
C THR A 154 14.44 2.25 -2.68
N ALA A 155 14.29 0.92 -2.61
CA ALA A 155 15.01 -0.02 -3.47
C ALA A 155 14.68 0.19 -4.96
N ASN A 156 13.41 0.43 -5.28
CA ASN A 156 13.00 0.73 -6.66
C ASN A 156 13.65 2.02 -7.17
N ASN A 157 13.69 3.09 -6.36
CA ASN A 157 14.38 4.32 -6.70
C ASN A 157 15.88 4.11 -6.91
N TYR A 158 16.53 3.35 -6.03
CA TYR A 158 17.94 3.00 -6.16
C TYR A 158 18.23 2.27 -7.48
N HIS A 159 17.45 1.25 -7.82
CA HIS A 159 17.62 0.50 -9.07
C HIS A 159 17.30 1.32 -10.34
N ARG A 160 16.42 2.32 -10.25
CA ARG A 160 16.18 3.25 -11.37
C ARG A 160 17.41 4.14 -11.62
N ASN A 161 17.97 4.70 -10.56
CA ASN A 161 19.15 5.56 -10.66
C ASN A 161 20.36 4.80 -11.22
N GLN A 162 20.63 3.60 -10.72
CA GLN A 162 21.71 2.75 -11.24
C GLN A 162 21.56 2.41 -12.72
N ARG A 163 20.33 2.10 -13.18
CA ARG A 163 20.09 1.78 -14.60
C ARG A 163 20.31 3.00 -15.50
N ALA A 164 19.93 4.18 -15.04
CA ALA A 164 20.18 5.42 -15.77
C ALA A 164 21.68 5.71 -15.90
N GLU A 165 22.45 5.54 -14.83
CA GLU A 165 23.91 5.70 -14.85
C GLU A 165 24.59 4.71 -15.81
N LEU A 166 24.18 3.43 -15.78
CA LEU A 166 24.71 2.41 -16.68
C LEU A 166 24.37 2.70 -18.14
N GLN A 167 23.15 3.14 -18.45
CA GLN A 167 22.77 3.53 -19.81
C GLN A 167 23.55 4.74 -20.30
N GLN A 168 23.79 5.73 -19.44
CA GLN A 168 24.60 6.90 -19.78
C GLN A 168 26.06 6.50 -20.07
N ALA A 169 26.64 5.62 -19.25
CA ALA A 169 27.98 5.09 -19.49
C ALA A 169 28.07 4.27 -20.79
N GLN A 170 27.06 3.45 -21.09
CA GLN A 170 27.01 2.70 -22.36
C GLN A 170 26.91 3.63 -23.58
N MET A 171 26.14 4.71 -23.48
CA MET A 171 26.01 5.70 -24.55
C MET A 171 27.33 6.45 -24.79
N GLN A 172 28.03 6.87 -23.71
CA GLN A 172 29.35 7.50 -23.81
C GLN A 172 30.40 6.57 -24.44
N VAL A 173 30.38 5.28 -24.10
CA VAL A 173 31.28 4.29 -24.73
C VAL A 173 30.95 4.12 -26.22
N ALA A 174 29.66 4.03 -26.58
CA ALA A 174 29.24 3.92 -27.98
C ALA A 174 29.66 5.15 -28.81
N ASP A 175 29.53 6.36 -28.26
CA ASP A 175 29.97 7.60 -28.90
C ASP A 175 31.51 7.63 -29.11
N LEU A 176 32.27 7.10 -28.16
CA LEU A 176 33.73 6.99 -28.27
C LEU A 176 34.15 6.03 -29.41
N PHE A 177 33.44 4.91 -29.56
CA PHE A 177 33.68 3.96 -30.66
C PHE A 177 33.31 4.54 -32.03
N LEU A 178 32.21 5.31 -32.12
CA LEU A 178 31.81 5.99 -33.35
C LEU A 178 32.79 7.10 -33.74
N ALA A 179 33.31 7.86 -32.77
CA ALA A 179 34.35 8.86 -33.01
C ALA A 179 35.70 8.25 -33.45
N GLY A 180 36.03 7.05 -32.96
CA GLY A 180 37.26 6.33 -33.32
C GLY A 180 37.22 5.60 -34.66
N ALA A 181 36.04 5.27 -35.18
CA ALA A 181 35.86 4.58 -36.46
C ALA A 181 35.80 5.54 -37.69
N GLY A 182 35.98 6.85 -37.46
CA GLY A 182 35.93 7.90 -38.47
C GLY A 182 37.30 8.37 -39.00
N VAL A 183 38.32 7.51 -39.04
CA VAL A 183 39.63 7.78 -39.68
C VAL A 183 39.99 6.65 -40.63
#